data_AF-A0A936VHI6-F1
#
_entry.id   AF-A0A936VHI6-F1
#
_cell.length_a   1.000
_cell.length_b   1.000
_cell.length_c   1.000
_cell.angle_alpha   90.00
_cell.angle_beta   90.00
_cell.angle_gamma   90.00
#
_symmetry.space_group_name_H-M   'P 1'
#
loop_
_entity.id
_entity.type
_entity.pdbx_description
1 polymer ?
#
loop_
_entity_poly.entity_id
_entity_poly.type
_entity_poly.pdbx_seq_one_letter_code
_entity_poly.pdbx_strand_id
1 'polypeptide(L)' 'MHPSDSATDVAQIISEYNLLALPVVDDEGDIAGIVTVDDAMEILLPKNFQRRLPRLFG' A
#
# COMPACT_ATOMS: atom_id res chain seq x y z
N MET A 1 -2.14 10.54 -2.42
CA MET A 1 -1.89 9.71 -3.61
C MET A 1 -3.16 9.70 -4.43
N HIS A 2 -3.06 9.73 -5.75
CA HIS A 2 -4.22 9.61 -6.63
C HIS A 2 -4.54 8.13 -6.93
N PRO A 3 -5.81 7.71 -7.12
CA PRO A 3 -6.16 6.33 -7.44
C PRO A 3 -5.46 5.74 -8.66
N SER A 4 -5.00 6.58 -9.60
CA SER A 4 -4.31 6.15 -10.81
C SER A 4 -2.79 5.98 -10.65
N ASP A 5 -2.22 6.36 -9.49
CA ASP A 5 -0.79 6.21 -9.24
C ASP A 5 -0.43 4.72 -9.11
N SER A 6 0.82 4.37 -9.41
CA SER A 6 1.20 2.97 -9.46
C SER A 6 1.39 2.37 -8.07
N ALA A 7 1.25 1.05 -7.99
CA ALA A 7 1.53 0.29 -6.77
C ALA A 7 2.98 0.48 -6.28
N THR A 8 3.94 0.69 -7.19
CA THR A 8 5.33 1.00 -6.85
C THR A 8 5.46 2.36 -6.17
N ASP A 9 4.69 3.36 -6.60
CA ASP A 9 4.70 4.70 -6.01
C ASP A 9 4.16 4.65 -4.57
N VAL A 10 3.10 3.86 -4.31
CA VAL A 10 2.62 3.57 -2.94
C VAL A 10 3.76 3.07 -2.07
N ALA A 11 4.42 2.01 -2.52
CA ALA A 11 5.45 1.32 -1.73
C ALA A 11 6.64 2.25 -1.45
N GLN A 12 7.02 3.08 -2.43
CA GLN A 12 8.04 4.09 -2.25
C GLN A 12 7.62 5.14 -1.22
N ILE A 13 6.43 5.74 -1.34
CA ILE A 13 5.96 6.78 -0.41
C ILE A 13 5.84 6.22 1.01
N ILE A 14 5.24 5.04 1.18
CA ILE A 14 5.11 4.38 2.48
C ILE A 14 6.49 4.13 3.09
N SER A 15 7.46 3.65 2.30
CA SER A 15 8.83 3.42 2.78
C SER A 15 9.58 4.71 3.09
N GLU A 16 9.48 5.73 2.24
CA GLU A 16 10.21 7.00 2.35
C GLU A 16 9.79 7.76 3.61
N TYR A 17 8.49 7.77 3.91
CA TYR A 17 7.92 8.50 5.03
C TYR A 17 7.60 7.63 6.25
N ASN A 18 7.94 6.34 6.21
CA ASN A 18 7.65 5.35 7.27
C ASN A 18 6.17 5.38 7.72
N LEU A 19 5.26 5.38 6.75
CA LEU A 19 3.82 5.49 6.98
C LEU A 19 3.22 4.13 7.32
N LEU A 20 2.22 4.12 8.21
CA LEU A 20 1.40 2.93 8.45
C LEU A 20 0.24 2.82 7.45
N ALA A 21 -0.18 3.96 6.90
CA ALA A 21 -1.22 4.05 5.90
C ALA A 21 -1.08 5.33 5.07
N LEU A 22 -1.57 5.28 3.84
CA LEU A 22 -1.56 6.36 2.87
C LEU A 22 -2.99 6.58 2.35
N PRO A 23 -3.62 7.75 2.60
CA PRO A 23 -4.92 8.06 2.02
C PRO A 23 -4.80 8.28 0.51
N VAL A 24 -5.77 7.73 -0.21
CA VAL A 24 -5.94 7.93 -1.64
C VAL A 24 -7.06 8.94 -1.84
N VAL A 25 -6.78 9.99 -2.61
CA VAL A 25 -7.68 11.11 -2.86
C VAL A 25 -7.91 11.26 -4.36
N ASP A 26 -9.15 11.50 -4.77
CA ASP A 26 -9.50 11.74 -6.18
C ASP A 26 -9.17 13.17 -6.63
N ASP A 27 -9.52 13.48 -7.89
CA ASP A 27 -9.32 14.79 -8.51
C ASP A 27 -10.11 15.92 -7.81
N GLU A 28 -11.16 15.59 -7.07
CA GLU A 28 -12.02 16.54 -6.34
C GLU A 28 -11.45 16.79 -4.92
N GLY A 29 -10.43 16.02 -4.53
CA GLY A 29 -9.78 16.09 -3.22
C GLY A 29 -10.49 15.26 -2.15
N ASP A 30 -11.49 14.46 -2.53
CA ASP A 30 -12.23 13.60 -1.63
C ASP A 30 -11.48 12.27 -1.40
N ILE A 31 -11.70 11.66 -0.23
CA ILE A 31 -11.06 10.38 0.11
C ILE A 31 -11.73 9.26 -0.67
N ALA A 32 -11.00 8.72 -1.65
CA ALA A 32 -11.39 7.55 -2.42
C ALA A 32 -11.11 6.24 -1.67
N GLY A 33 -10.11 6.23 -0.78
CA GLY A 33 -9.76 5.04 0.00
C GLY A 33 -8.49 5.20 0.83
N ILE A 34 -7.99 4.08 1.35
CA ILE A 34 -6.75 4.01 2.12
C ILE A 34 -5.95 2.77 1.68
N VAL A 35 -4.63 2.92 1.62
CA VAL A 35 -3.69 1.81 1.42
C VAL A 35 -2.86 1.68 2.67
N THR A 36 -2.71 0.47 3.20
CA THR A 36 -1.96 0.23 4.43
C THR A 36 -0.56 -0.34 4.13
N VAL A 37 0.32 -0.30 5.13
CA VAL A 37 1.70 -0.77 4.97
C VAL A 37 1.79 -2.24 4.55
N ASP A 38 0.86 -3.09 5.01
CA ASP A 38 0.73 -4.49 4.62
C ASP A 38 0.42 -4.67 3.13
N ASP A 39 -0.39 -3.80 2.51
CA ASP A 39 -0.61 -3.78 1.06
C ASP A 39 0.69 -3.44 0.32
N ALA A 40 1.45 -2.44 0.78
CA ALA A 40 2.75 -2.08 0.21
C ALA A 40 3.77 -3.21 0.34
N MET A 41 3.75 -3.94 1.45
CA MET A 41 4.62 -5.10 1.65
C MET A 41 4.30 -6.23 0.66
N GLU A 42 3.05 -6.43 0.27
CA GLU A 42 2.69 -7.44 -0.75
C GLU A 42 3.36 -7.17 -2.12
N ILE A 43 3.58 -5.90 -2.46
CA ILE A 43 4.23 -5.48 -3.72
C ILE A 43 5.74 -5.68 -3.64
N LEU A 44 6.35 -5.40 -2.48
CA LEU A 44 7.79 -5.50 -2.27
C LEU A 44 8.26 -6.94 -2.03
N LEU A 45 7.39 -7.79 -1.48
CA LEU A 45 7.76 -9.16 -1.12
C LEU A 45 7.69 -10.10 -2.34
N PRO A 46 8.67 -11.01 -2.51
CA PRO A 46 8.62 -12.00 -3.57
C PRO A 46 7.40 -12.91 -3.41
N LYS A 47 6.76 -13.29 -4.52
CA LYS A 47 5.51 -14.10 -4.57
C LYS A 47 5.53 -15.38 -3.72
N ASN A 48 6.71 -15.90 -3.43
CA ASN A 48 6.97 -17.10 -2.63
C ASN A 48 6.64 -16.87 -1.14
N PHE A 49 6.64 -15.62 -0.70
CA PHE A 49 6.44 -15.21 0.69
C PHE A 49 4.96 -15.32 1.11
N GLN A 50 4.02 -15.11 0.18
CA GLN A 50 2.58 -15.29 0.40
C GLN A 50 2.22 -16.72 0.87
N ARG A 51 2.99 -17.74 0.46
CA ARG A 51 2.76 -19.14 0.91
C ARG A 51 3.22 -19.42 2.35
N ARG A 52 3.99 -18.53 2.98
CA ARG A 52 4.63 -18.76 4.30
C ARG A 52 4.08 -17.89 5.43
N LEU A 53 3.09 -17.04 5.18
CA LEU A 53 2.48 -16.18 6.19
C LEU A 53 1.01 -16.57 6.41
N PRO A 54 0.69 -17.50 7.33
CA PRO A 54 -0.67 -17.98 7.49
C PRO A 54 -1.56 -17.05 8.33
N ARG A 55 -1.03 -15.98 8.95
CA ARG A 55 -1.73 -15.19 9.98
C ARG A 55 -1.14 -13.78 10.14
N LEU A 56 -1.35 -12.88 9.18
CA LEU A 56 -1.20 -11.43 9.42
C LEU A 56 -2.48 -10.65 9.14
N PHE A 57 -3.49 -11.32 8.59
CA PHE A 57 -4.81 -10.78 8.26
C PHE A 57 -5.90 -11.59 8.98
N GLY A 58 -5.78 -11.70 10.31
CA GLY A 58 -6.86 -12.16 11.18
C GLY A 58 -7.54 -10.94 11.80
#